data_AF-D8SZV0-F1
#
_entry.id   AF-D8SZV0-F1
#
_cell.length_a   1.000
_cell.length_b   1.000
_cell.length_c   1.000
_cell.angle_alpha   90.00
_cell.angle_beta   90.00
_cell.angle_gamma   90.00
#
_symmetry.space_group_name_H-M   'P 1'
#
loop_
_entity.id
_entity.type
_entity.pdbx_description
1 polymer ?
#
loop_
_entity_poly.entity_id
_entity_poly.type
_entity_poly.pdbx_seq_one_letter_code
_entity_poly.pdbx_strand_id
1 'polypeptide(L)'
;MAAGGGNGKAQGGHSSRLPSQEMLDDLCSRFVLNAPEEELESFERILFLLEQAHWFYEDNTMEQNASLKSLTLREFTALMFQKCVALRPYIAHFDDIYKNFTSYKTSVPVTGAIILDESYERCLMVKGWKPGASWTFPRGKKNKDEEDHNCAIREVWEETGFDVSELIRTDDHLEVVIGQQRMRLFIVGGVPEETLFIPQTKKEISEIAWHRIEDLPKHSNESSHNRGPTGLKYYMVWPFLRPLQAWIVKNRPLITLKSDNGSKGVTVWKANTSGHTTFSTPIMVSHSVTVVAVKETTSTSFVDLPGKSFRNFRFDVPQIVSHIV
;
A
#
# COMPACT_ATOMS: atom_id res chain seq x y z
N MET A 1 38.33 -40.75 22.01
CA MET A 1 37.00 -40.63 22.64
C MET A 1 36.80 -39.14 22.92
N ALA A 2 35.90 -38.48 22.17
CA ALA A 2 34.53 -38.12 22.61
C ALA A 2 34.56 -36.97 23.64
N ALA A 3 34.30 -35.72 23.23
CA ALA A 3 32.97 -35.07 23.13
C ALA A 3 32.59 -34.37 24.46
N GLY A 4 31.92 -33.21 24.51
CA GLY A 4 31.47 -32.26 23.48
C GLY A 4 31.71 -30.81 23.95
N GLY A 5 31.29 -29.74 23.26
CA GLY A 5 30.13 -29.64 22.38
C GLY A 5 29.01 -28.79 22.99
N GLY A 6 29.34 -27.71 23.71
CA GLY A 6 28.39 -26.81 24.38
C GLY A 6 28.11 -25.54 23.58
N ASN A 7 27.48 -25.68 22.40
CA ASN A 7 27.13 -24.51 21.57
C ASN A 7 25.91 -23.81 22.18
N GLY A 8 26.13 -22.70 22.89
CA GLY A 8 25.08 -21.92 23.54
C GLY A 8 24.15 -21.28 22.51
N LYS A 9 23.01 -21.90 22.24
CA LYS A 9 21.92 -21.28 21.48
C LYS A 9 21.48 -20.00 22.20
N ALA A 10 21.74 -18.85 21.60
CA ALA A 10 21.06 -17.61 21.96
C ALA A 10 19.56 -17.84 21.74
N GLN A 11 18.81 -18.01 22.82
CA GLN A 11 17.35 -18.04 22.77
C GLN A 11 16.89 -16.64 22.41
N GLY A 12 16.21 -16.49 21.26
CA GLY A 12 15.52 -15.26 20.91
C GLY A 12 14.40 -15.04 21.93
N GLY A 13 14.64 -14.20 22.92
CA GLY A 13 13.64 -13.85 23.92
C GLY A 13 12.48 -13.13 23.25
N HIS A 14 11.25 -13.63 23.46
CA HIS A 14 10.06 -12.85 23.12
C HIS A 14 10.03 -11.61 24.00
N SER A 15 10.42 -10.50 23.39
CA SER A 15 10.38 -9.17 23.97
C SER A 15 8.96 -8.80 24.43
N SER A 16 8.84 -8.29 25.65
CA SER A 16 7.57 -8.13 26.36
C SER A 16 7.32 -6.73 26.95
N ARG A 17 8.26 -5.79 26.81
CA ARG A 17 8.14 -4.46 27.41
C ARG A 17 7.29 -3.53 26.53
N LEU A 18 6.28 -2.90 27.11
CA LEU A 18 5.53 -1.82 26.47
C LEU A 18 6.42 -0.56 26.32
N PRO A 19 6.15 0.31 25.33
CA PRO A 19 6.83 1.60 25.20
C PRO A 19 6.68 2.47 26.47
N SER A 20 7.66 3.33 26.73
CA SER A 20 7.63 4.27 27.85
C SER A 20 6.63 5.40 27.62
N GLN A 21 6.23 6.07 28.70
CA GLN A 21 5.38 7.28 28.62
C GLN A 21 6.03 8.34 27.71
N GLU A 22 7.30 8.66 27.97
CA GLU A 22 8.11 9.59 27.17
C GLU A 22 8.11 9.27 25.66
N MET A 23 8.20 7.99 25.29
CA MET A 23 8.14 7.55 23.90
C MET A 23 6.76 7.73 23.28
N LEU A 24 5.69 7.47 24.04
CA LEU A 24 4.32 7.68 23.57
C LEU A 24 3.99 9.18 23.45
N ASP A 25 4.59 10.02 24.29
CA ASP A 25 4.45 11.48 24.22
C ASP A 25 5.28 12.09 23.08
N ASP A 26 6.48 11.56 22.75
CA ASP A 26 7.20 11.89 21.50
C ASP A 26 6.36 11.50 20.26
N LEU A 27 5.83 10.28 20.20
CA LEU A 27 4.99 9.84 19.09
C LEU A 27 3.72 10.67 18.98
N CYS A 28 3.08 11.02 20.10
CA CYS A 28 1.89 11.88 20.11
C CYS A 28 2.19 13.29 19.62
N SER A 29 3.27 13.90 20.10
CA SER A 29 3.67 15.25 19.67
C SER A 29 4.10 15.28 18.20
N ARG A 30 4.86 14.28 17.75
CA ARG A 30 5.36 14.16 16.37
C ARG A 30 4.26 13.94 15.34
N PHE A 31 3.25 13.12 15.65
CA PHE A 31 2.23 12.72 14.68
C PHE A 31 0.85 13.34 14.89
N VAL A 32 0.48 13.75 16.11
CA VAL A 32 -0.89 14.19 16.44
C VAL A 32 -0.95 15.65 16.88
N LEU A 33 -0.19 16.06 17.91
CA LEU A 33 -0.38 17.39 18.52
C LEU A 33 0.00 18.56 17.59
N ASN A 34 0.95 18.33 16.70
CA ASN A 34 1.43 19.32 15.72
C ASN A 34 0.89 19.07 14.30
N ALA A 35 -0.14 18.23 14.15
CA ALA A 35 -0.81 18.03 12.87
C ALA A 35 -1.61 19.29 12.46
N PRO A 36 -1.80 19.55 11.15
CA PRO A 36 -2.68 20.63 10.68
C PRO A 36 -4.09 20.51 11.26
N GLU A 37 -4.79 21.63 11.47
CA GLU A 37 -6.13 21.65 12.06
C GLU A 37 -7.11 20.74 11.30
N GLU A 38 -6.95 20.65 9.98
CA GLU A 38 -7.74 19.78 9.11
C GLU A 38 -7.61 18.30 9.53
N GLU A 39 -6.40 17.82 9.84
CA GLU A 39 -6.19 16.42 10.27
C GLU A 39 -6.77 16.11 11.66
N LEU A 40 -7.21 17.15 12.37
CA LEU A 40 -7.78 17.06 13.71
C LEU A 40 -9.30 17.31 13.72
N GLU A 41 -9.94 17.43 12.54
CA GLU A 41 -11.39 17.60 12.36
C GLU A 41 -12.21 16.34 12.69
N SER A 42 -11.61 15.15 12.68
CA SER A 42 -12.34 13.90 12.93
C SER A 42 -11.45 12.79 13.51
N PHE A 43 -12.06 11.84 14.21
CA PHE A 43 -11.34 10.67 14.71
C PHE A 43 -10.80 9.80 13.58
N GLU A 44 -11.49 9.73 12.44
CA GLU A 44 -11.02 8.98 11.28
C GLU A 44 -9.65 9.49 10.81
N ARG A 45 -9.44 10.81 10.76
CA ARG A 45 -8.14 11.44 10.41
C ARG A 45 -7.09 11.22 11.51
N ILE A 46 -7.46 11.47 12.77
CA ILE A 46 -6.57 11.22 13.93
C ILE A 46 -6.11 9.74 13.98
N LEU A 47 -6.96 8.78 13.63
CA LEU A 47 -6.58 7.37 13.62
C LEU A 47 -5.68 6.98 12.43
N PHE A 48 -5.66 7.74 11.32
CA PHE A 48 -4.59 7.62 10.31
C PHE A 48 -3.26 8.16 10.84
N LEU A 49 -3.25 9.30 11.55
CA LEU A 49 -2.03 9.82 12.20
C LEU A 49 -1.46 8.80 13.21
N LEU A 50 -2.34 8.15 13.98
CA LEU A 50 -1.95 7.08 14.92
C LEU A 50 -1.52 5.79 14.23
N GLU A 51 -1.96 5.52 13.00
CA GLU A 51 -1.41 4.45 12.17
C GLU A 51 0.01 4.78 11.67
N GLN A 52 0.27 6.01 11.23
CA GLN A 52 1.64 6.43 10.87
C GLN A 52 2.59 6.39 12.08
N ALA A 53 2.10 6.77 13.26
CA ALA A 53 2.83 6.62 14.52
C ALA A 53 3.09 5.14 14.88
N HIS A 54 2.15 4.24 14.60
CA HIS A 54 2.31 2.80 14.81
C HIS A 54 3.37 2.20 13.87
N TRP A 55 3.34 2.55 12.58
CA TRP A 55 4.38 2.15 11.63
C TRP A 55 5.76 2.65 12.04
N PHE A 56 5.88 3.92 12.43
CA PHE A 56 7.16 4.46 12.93
C PHE A 56 7.68 3.69 14.15
N TYR A 57 6.81 3.28 15.07
CA TYR A 57 7.16 2.47 16.23
C TYR A 57 7.68 1.07 15.84
N GLU A 58 6.95 0.32 15.01
CA GLU A 58 7.34 -1.03 14.57
C GLU A 58 8.57 -1.02 13.65
N ASP A 59 8.74 0.01 12.81
CA ASP A 59 9.82 0.05 11.83
C ASP A 59 11.10 0.70 12.32
N ASN A 60 11.03 1.83 13.05
CA ASN A 60 12.22 2.56 13.45
C ASN A 60 12.59 2.31 14.91
N THR A 61 11.62 2.33 15.82
CA THR A 61 11.88 2.25 17.26
C THR A 61 12.19 0.84 17.72
N MET A 62 11.50 -0.18 17.18
CA MET A 62 11.80 -1.58 17.48
C MET A 62 13.11 -2.09 16.88
N GLU A 63 13.53 -1.59 15.70
CA GLU A 63 14.85 -1.90 15.11
C GLU A 63 15.99 -1.42 16.02
N GLN A 64 15.83 -0.25 16.65
CA GLN A 64 16.82 0.32 17.57
C GLN A 64 16.77 -0.30 18.98
N ASN A 65 15.64 -0.90 19.37
CA ASN A 65 15.45 -1.41 20.72
C ASN A 65 14.61 -2.70 20.76
N ALA A 66 15.27 -3.83 20.45
CA ALA A 66 14.68 -5.16 20.40
C ALA A 66 14.09 -5.67 21.75
N SER A 67 14.13 -4.86 22.82
CA SER A 67 13.49 -5.13 24.11
C SER A 67 12.04 -4.60 24.23
N LEU A 68 11.51 -4.00 23.15
CA LEU A 68 10.12 -3.54 23.02
C LEU A 68 9.20 -4.60 22.41
N LYS A 69 7.95 -4.68 22.86
CA LYS A 69 6.92 -5.62 22.39
C LYS A 69 6.26 -5.08 21.10
N SER A 70 6.25 -5.87 20.02
CA SER A 70 5.42 -5.57 18.84
C SER A 70 3.93 -5.54 19.21
N LEU A 71 3.22 -4.53 18.72
CA LEU A 71 1.82 -4.26 19.01
C LEU A 71 1.00 -4.36 17.72
N THR A 72 -0.23 -4.87 17.83
CA THR A 72 -1.21 -4.62 16.78
C THR A 72 -1.62 -3.14 16.77
N LEU A 73 -2.06 -2.62 15.62
CA LEU A 73 -2.56 -1.24 15.51
C LEU A 73 -3.61 -0.94 16.60
N ARG A 74 -4.55 -1.86 16.89
CA ARG A 74 -5.54 -1.67 17.96
C ARG A 74 -4.92 -1.58 19.35
N GLU A 75 -3.94 -2.42 19.69
CA GLU A 75 -3.23 -2.33 20.98
C GLU A 75 -2.45 -1.01 21.10
N PHE A 76 -1.77 -0.60 20.03
CA PHE A 76 -1.04 0.67 19.99
C PHE A 76 -1.99 1.87 20.12
N THR A 77 -3.06 1.94 19.33
CA THR A 77 -4.05 3.02 19.41
C THR A 77 -4.71 3.07 20.79
N ALA A 78 -5.06 1.92 21.40
CA ALA A 78 -5.60 1.86 22.75
C ALA A 78 -4.61 2.39 23.80
N LEU A 79 -3.32 2.08 23.65
CA LEU A 79 -2.25 2.57 24.53
C LEU A 79 -2.06 4.09 24.37
N MET A 80 -2.08 4.61 23.14
CA MET A 80 -2.05 6.06 22.88
C MET A 80 -3.26 6.78 23.52
N PHE A 81 -4.47 6.24 23.37
CA PHE A 81 -5.65 6.77 24.07
C PHE A 81 -5.55 6.67 25.60
N GLN A 82 -4.85 5.68 26.16
CA GLN A 82 -4.66 5.59 27.60
C GLN A 82 -3.63 6.60 28.14
N LYS A 83 -2.57 6.87 27.37
CA LYS A 83 -1.35 7.54 27.85
C LYS A 83 -1.21 8.99 27.43
N CYS A 84 -1.70 9.36 26.25
CA CYS A 84 -1.56 10.71 25.72
C CYS A 84 -2.69 11.60 26.24
N VAL A 85 -2.36 12.72 26.89
CA VAL A 85 -3.31 13.66 27.50
C VAL A 85 -4.40 14.10 26.51
N ALA A 86 -4.03 14.29 25.24
CA ALA A 86 -4.92 14.70 24.16
C ALA A 86 -6.04 13.71 23.81
N LEU A 87 -5.76 12.41 23.92
CA LEU A 87 -6.65 11.33 23.49
C LEU A 87 -7.41 10.70 24.67
N ARG A 88 -6.85 10.84 25.88
CA ARG A 88 -7.40 10.29 27.13
C ARG A 88 -8.84 10.67 27.46
N PRO A 89 -9.37 11.87 27.16
CA PRO A 89 -10.80 12.17 27.35
C PRO A 89 -11.74 11.22 26.60
N TYR A 90 -11.27 10.60 25.52
CA TYR A 90 -12.09 9.82 24.59
C TYR A 90 -11.97 8.29 24.78
N ILE A 91 -11.16 7.82 25.74
CA ILE A 91 -10.92 6.38 25.99
C ILE A 91 -12.22 5.59 26.25
N ALA A 92 -13.22 6.21 26.89
CA ALA A 92 -14.53 5.60 27.14
C ALA A 92 -15.33 5.26 25.87
N HIS A 93 -14.97 5.87 24.73
CA HIS A 93 -15.60 5.65 23.42
C HIS A 93 -14.65 4.95 22.42
N PHE A 94 -13.51 4.45 22.88
CA PHE A 94 -12.45 3.90 22.03
C PHE A 94 -12.96 2.79 21.08
N ASP A 95 -13.78 1.85 21.57
CA ASP A 95 -14.24 0.74 20.74
C ASP A 95 -15.19 1.19 19.61
N ASP A 96 -16.06 2.17 19.87
CA ASP A 96 -16.92 2.75 18.83
C ASP A 96 -16.13 3.58 17.83
N ILE A 97 -15.16 4.38 18.31
CA ILE A 97 -14.23 5.15 17.46
C ILE A 97 -13.43 4.22 16.54
N TYR A 98 -12.82 3.18 17.11
CA TYR A 98 -11.98 2.24 16.36
C TYR A 98 -12.80 1.41 15.36
N LYS A 99 -14.04 1.05 15.72
CA LYS A 99 -15.00 0.39 14.82
C LYS A 99 -15.40 1.28 13.65
N ASN A 100 -15.72 2.54 13.91
CA ASN A 100 -16.07 3.52 12.87
C ASN A 100 -14.89 3.76 11.92
N PHE A 101 -13.69 4.00 12.45
CA PHE A 101 -12.46 4.10 11.66
C PHE A 101 -12.22 2.85 10.81
N THR A 102 -12.36 1.65 11.37
CA THR A 102 -12.21 0.40 10.62
C THR A 102 -13.21 0.33 9.45
N SER A 103 -14.48 0.68 9.68
CA SER A 103 -15.51 0.71 8.63
C SER A 103 -15.22 1.75 7.55
N TYR A 104 -14.85 2.97 7.95
CA TYR A 104 -14.44 4.04 7.03
C TYR A 104 -13.26 3.56 6.17
N LYS A 105 -12.19 3.08 6.82
CA LYS A 105 -10.96 2.59 6.19
C LYS A 105 -11.16 1.42 5.23
N THR A 106 -12.23 0.64 5.36
CA THR A 106 -12.63 -0.37 4.37
C THR A 106 -13.41 0.18 3.18
N SER A 107 -14.06 1.34 3.30
CA SER A 107 -14.75 2.02 2.19
C SER A 107 -13.85 2.92 1.34
N VAL A 108 -12.69 3.34 1.85
CA VAL A 108 -11.73 4.20 1.12
C VAL A 108 -11.41 3.59 -0.25
N PRO A 109 -11.59 4.33 -1.36
CA PRO A 109 -11.28 3.86 -2.70
C PRO A 109 -9.82 3.43 -2.82
N VAL A 110 -9.59 2.39 -3.62
CA VAL A 110 -8.25 1.84 -3.88
C VAL A 110 -7.90 2.04 -5.34
N THR A 111 -6.71 2.56 -5.63
CA THR A 111 -6.21 2.69 -7.00
C THR A 111 -4.77 2.20 -7.13
N GLY A 112 -4.40 1.82 -8.36
CA GLY A 112 -3.09 1.26 -8.68
C GLY A 112 -3.02 0.90 -10.17
N ALA A 113 -2.12 -0.01 -10.53
CA ALA A 113 -1.89 -0.38 -11.93
C ALA A 113 -1.80 -1.90 -12.17
N ILE A 114 -2.26 -2.30 -13.35
CA ILE A 114 -1.93 -3.57 -14.00
C ILE A 114 -0.83 -3.25 -15.00
N ILE A 115 0.42 -3.52 -14.60
CA ILE A 115 1.60 -3.29 -15.43
C ILE A 115 1.85 -4.55 -16.26
N LEU A 116 1.91 -4.42 -17.58
CA LEU A 116 2.10 -5.48 -18.56
C LEU A 116 3.48 -5.39 -19.19
N ASP A 117 4.08 -6.55 -19.46
CA ASP A 117 5.37 -6.63 -20.14
C ASP A 117 5.26 -6.28 -21.63
N GLU A 118 6.40 -6.15 -22.33
CA GLU A 118 6.43 -5.93 -23.79
C GLU A 118 5.64 -6.98 -24.59
N SER A 119 5.54 -8.22 -24.08
CA SER A 119 4.75 -9.26 -24.75
C SER A 119 3.25 -9.11 -24.54
N TYR A 120 2.78 -8.40 -23.50
CA TYR A 120 1.39 -8.37 -23.02
C TYR A 120 0.86 -9.75 -22.56
N GLU A 121 1.77 -10.70 -22.24
CA GLU A 121 1.42 -12.03 -21.75
C GLU A 121 1.69 -12.20 -20.24
N ARG A 122 2.45 -11.27 -19.65
CA ARG A 122 2.76 -11.22 -18.22
C ARG A 122 2.31 -9.88 -17.62
N CYS A 123 1.98 -9.92 -16.34
CA CYS A 123 1.75 -8.74 -15.54
C CYS A 123 2.59 -8.73 -14.26
N LEU A 124 2.95 -7.54 -13.79
CA LEU A 124 3.70 -7.36 -12.56
C LEU A 124 2.79 -7.63 -11.35
N MET A 125 3.29 -8.43 -10.41
CA MET A 125 2.61 -8.79 -9.18
C MET A 125 3.51 -8.48 -7.99
N VAL A 126 2.91 -7.97 -6.92
CA VAL A 126 3.57 -7.72 -5.62
C VAL A 126 3.01 -8.66 -4.55
N LYS A 127 3.82 -8.95 -3.53
CA LYS A 127 3.45 -9.77 -2.38
C LYS A 127 4.17 -9.29 -1.13
N GLY A 128 3.43 -9.14 -0.03
CA GLY A 128 3.98 -8.73 1.26
C GLY A 128 4.45 -9.86 2.18
N TRP A 129 5.14 -9.48 3.26
CA TRP A 129 5.96 -10.35 4.12
C TRP A 129 5.22 -11.41 4.95
N LYS A 130 3.89 -11.31 5.13
CA LYS A 130 3.14 -12.21 6.02
C LYS A 130 3.23 -13.67 5.54
N PRO A 131 3.48 -14.66 6.41
CA PRO A 131 3.49 -16.07 6.02
C PRO A 131 2.20 -16.49 5.31
N GLY A 132 2.34 -16.96 4.07
CA GLY A 132 1.19 -17.32 3.24
C GLY A 132 0.37 -16.14 2.71
N ALA A 133 0.95 -14.94 2.63
CA ALA A 133 0.42 -13.78 1.89
C ALA A 133 0.10 -14.13 0.43
N SER A 134 -0.85 -13.37 -0.12
CA SER A 134 -1.31 -13.51 -1.50
C SER A 134 -0.62 -12.50 -2.41
N TRP A 135 -0.36 -12.91 -3.64
CA TRP A 135 0.05 -12.02 -4.73
C TRP A 135 -1.10 -11.13 -5.17
N THR A 136 -0.78 -9.89 -5.56
CA THR A 136 -1.79 -8.88 -5.90
C THR A 136 -1.20 -7.82 -6.85
N PHE A 137 -2.04 -7.05 -7.55
CA PHE A 137 -1.58 -5.92 -8.37
C PHE A 137 -1.14 -4.74 -7.49
N PRO A 138 -0.08 -4.00 -7.84
CA PRO A 138 0.38 -2.88 -7.04
C PRO A 138 -0.70 -1.78 -6.96
N ARG A 139 -1.10 -1.43 -5.72
CA ARG A 139 -2.20 -0.50 -5.41
C ARG A 139 -2.28 -0.19 -3.92
N GLY A 140 -2.85 0.97 -3.60
CA GLY A 140 -3.30 1.28 -2.24
C GLY A 140 -4.38 2.33 -2.22
N LYS A 141 -4.44 3.12 -1.14
CA LYS A 141 -5.61 3.91 -0.80
C LYS A 141 -5.47 5.34 -1.27
N LYS A 142 -6.54 5.81 -1.91
CA LYS A 142 -6.67 7.21 -2.33
C LYS A 142 -6.75 8.13 -1.12
N ASN A 143 -5.86 9.11 -1.09
CA ASN A 143 -5.86 10.19 -0.13
C ASN A 143 -7.04 11.15 -0.36
N LYS A 144 -7.29 12.01 0.62
CA LYS A 144 -8.29 13.08 0.49
C LYS A 144 -7.90 13.99 -0.69
N ASP A 145 -8.88 14.31 -1.54
CA ASP A 145 -8.74 15.22 -2.69
C ASP A 145 -7.66 14.83 -3.73
N GLU A 146 -7.14 13.59 -3.67
CA GLU A 146 -6.14 13.05 -4.60
C GLU A 146 -6.81 12.47 -5.87
N GLU A 147 -6.33 12.81 -7.06
CA GLU A 147 -6.86 12.23 -8.29
C GLU A 147 -6.51 10.74 -8.45
N ASP A 148 -7.40 9.95 -9.06
CA ASP A 148 -7.24 8.48 -9.11
C ASP A 148 -5.93 8.04 -9.77
N HIS A 149 -5.50 8.75 -10.82
CA HIS A 149 -4.26 8.46 -11.53
C HIS A 149 -3.03 8.87 -10.71
N ASN A 150 -3.09 9.97 -9.95
CA ASN A 150 -2.01 10.39 -9.05
C ASN A 150 -1.84 9.42 -7.88
N CYS A 151 -2.94 8.94 -7.29
CA CYS A 151 -2.90 7.84 -6.32
C CYS A 151 -2.26 6.59 -6.95
N ALA A 152 -2.66 6.20 -8.17
CA ALA A 152 -2.09 5.03 -8.83
C ALA A 152 -0.58 5.17 -9.12
N ILE A 153 -0.09 6.34 -9.53
CA ILE A 153 1.34 6.62 -9.71
C ILE A 153 2.08 6.48 -8.38
N ARG A 154 1.59 7.15 -7.32
CA ARG A 154 2.20 7.13 -5.98
C ARG A 154 2.31 5.70 -5.43
N GLU A 155 1.21 4.96 -5.41
CA GLU A 155 1.14 3.61 -4.84
C GLU A 155 2.04 2.62 -5.61
N VAL A 156 2.09 2.73 -6.94
CA VAL A 156 2.99 1.90 -7.77
C VAL A 156 4.45 2.24 -7.48
N TRP A 157 4.80 3.52 -7.35
CA TRP A 157 6.16 3.95 -7.00
C TRP A 157 6.54 3.51 -5.59
N GLU A 158 5.64 3.62 -4.61
CA GLU A 158 5.84 3.19 -3.22
C GLU A 158 6.10 1.67 -3.12
N GLU A 159 5.23 0.84 -3.73
CA GLU A 159 5.34 -0.62 -3.66
C GLU A 159 6.42 -1.23 -4.58
N THR A 160 6.79 -0.56 -5.69
CA THR A 160 7.66 -1.16 -6.72
C THR A 160 8.89 -0.35 -7.12
N GLY A 161 8.98 0.93 -6.74
CA GLY A 161 10.04 1.86 -7.17
C GLY A 161 10.00 2.27 -8.64
N PHE A 162 9.02 1.78 -9.41
CA PHE A 162 8.86 2.11 -10.83
C PHE A 162 7.90 3.29 -10.99
N ASP A 163 8.34 4.34 -11.68
CA ASP A 163 7.49 5.48 -12.00
C ASP A 163 6.69 5.20 -13.29
N VAL A 164 5.36 5.34 -13.19
CA VAL A 164 4.41 5.16 -14.29
C VAL A 164 3.80 6.48 -14.76
N SER A 165 4.25 7.62 -14.24
CA SER A 165 3.72 8.97 -14.56
C SER A 165 3.62 9.26 -16.07
N GLU A 166 4.68 8.98 -16.83
CA GLU A 166 4.74 9.18 -18.28
C GLU A 166 4.10 8.03 -19.11
N LEU A 167 3.67 6.95 -18.44
CA LEU A 167 3.12 5.74 -19.09
C LEU A 167 1.61 5.57 -18.87
N ILE A 168 1.06 6.18 -17.81
CA ILE A 168 -0.34 6.03 -17.43
C ILE A 168 -1.26 6.78 -18.38
N ARG A 169 -2.33 6.12 -18.84
CA ARG A 169 -3.38 6.72 -19.66
C ARG A 169 -4.69 6.67 -18.89
N THR A 170 -5.28 7.83 -18.64
CA THR A 170 -6.47 7.96 -17.79
C THR A 170 -7.68 7.18 -18.31
N ASP A 171 -7.82 7.04 -19.63
CA ASP A 171 -8.89 6.26 -20.28
C ASP A 171 -8.67 4.74 -20.18
N ASP A 172 -7.42 4.28 -20.06
CA ASP A 172 -7.08 2.86 -20.04
C ASP A 172 -7.09 2.34 -18.59
N HIS A 173 -8.29 2.15 -18.05
CA HIS A 173 -8.49 1.60 -16.71
C HIS A 173 -9.62 0.58 -16.64
N LEU A 174 -9.58 -0.23 -15.58
CA LEU A 174 -10.64 -1.17 -15.19
C LEU A 174 -11.15 -0.77 -13.81
N GLU A 175 -12.46 -0.84 -13.60
CA GLU A 175 -13.08 -0.51 -12.32
C GLU A 175 -14.02 -1.62 -11.84
N VAL A 176 -13.94 -1.92 -10.54
CA VAL A 176 -14.77 -2.91 -9.86
C VAL A 176 -15.18 -2.34 -8.49
N VAL A 177 -16.44 -2.54 -8.10
CA VAL A 177 -16.94 -2.21 -6.76
C VAL A 177 -17.27 -3.50 -6.02
N ILE A 178 -16.70 -3.70 -4.83
CA ILE A 178 -17.00 -4.85 -3.96
C ILE A 178 -17.45 -4.33 -2.58
N GLY A 179 -18.70 -4.64 -2.22
CA GLY A 179 -19.32 -4.08 -1.02
C GLY A 179 -19.41 -2.56 -1.14
N GLN A 180 -18.73 -1.84 -0.24
CA GLN A 180 -18.61 -0.39 -0.28
C GLN A 180 -17.29 0.11 -0.89
N GLN A 181 -16.35 -0.79 -1.21
CA GLN A 181 -15.04 -0.39 -1.71
C GLN A 181 -15.03 -0.35 -3.25
N ARG A 182 -14.73 0.83 -3.79
CA ARG A 182 -14.40 1.04 -5.19
C ARG A 182 -12.92 0.76 -5.43
N MET A 183 -12.60 0.02 -6.49
CA MET A 183 -11.23 -0.27 -6.91
C MET A 183 -11.04 0.05 -8.40
N ARG A 184 -10.11 0.95 -8.74
CA ARG A 184 -9.74 1.28 -10.13
C ARG A 184 -8.27 0.94 -10.38
N LEU A 185 -8.00 0.11 -11.39
CA LEU A 185 -6.63 -0.21 -11.81
C LEU A 185 -6.41 0.30 -13.24
N PHE A 186 -5.40 1.15 -13.43
CA PHE A 186 -4.97 1.61 -14.75
C PHE A 186 -4.14 0.52 -15.44
N ILE A 187 -4.20 0.45 -16.76
CA ILE A 187 -3.42 -0.51 -17.55
C ILE A 187 -2.22 0.22 -18.13
N VAL A 188 -1.03 -0.23 -17.76
CA VAL A 188 0.26 0.26 -18.27
C VAL A 188 0.89 -0.90 -19.03
N GLY A 189 1.28 -0.71 -20.29
CA GLY A 189 1.82 -1.80 -21.11
C GLY A 189 3.11 -1.44 -21.84
N GLY A 190 3.88 -2.45 -22.23
CA GLY A 190 5.17 -2.24 -22.89
C GLY A 190 6.35 -2.04 -21.94
N VAL A 191 6.26 -2.50 -20.69
CA VAL A 191 7.37 -2.40 -19.73
C VAL A 191 8.38 -3.52 -19.98
N PRO A 192 9.69 -3.23 -20.15
CA PRO A 192 10.72 -4.27 -20.33
C PRO A 192 10.80 -5.23 -19.14
N GLU A 193 11.04 -6.52 -19.39
CA GLU A 193 11.03 -7.53 -18.32
C GLU A 193 12.22 -7.36 -17.36
N GLU A 194 13.33 -6.83 -17.87
CA GLU A 194 14.56 -6.48 -17.16
C GLU A 194 14.47 -5.21 -16.31
N THR A 195 13.31 -4.54 -16.29
CA THR A 195 13.06 -3.38 -15.42
C THR A 195 13.31 -3.76 -13.96
N LEU A 196 14.16 -2.98 -13.28
CA LEU A 196 14.51 -3.22 -11.88
C LEU A 196 13.45 -2.61 -10.96
N PHE A 197 12.73 -3.47 -10.23
CA PHE A 197 11.74 -3.07 -9.24
C PHE A 197 12.34 -3.13 -7.83
N ILE A 198 12.25 -2.02 -7.09
CA ILE A 198 12.81 -1.83 -5.75
C ILE A 198 11.77 -1.07 -4.91
N PRO A 199 11.04 -1.74 -3.98
CA PRO A 199 10.09 -1.08 -3.09
C PRO A 199 10.73 0.09 -2.34
N GLN A 200 9.98 1.18 -2.18
CA GLN A 200 10.41 2.35 -1.40
C GLN A 200 9.98 2.23 0.08
N THR A 201 8.92 1.46 0.36
CA THR A 201 8.43 1.21 1.71
C THR A 201 9.16 0.06 2.40
N LYS A 202 9.47 0.22 3.70
CA LYS A 202 10.09 -0.84 4.52
C LYS A 202 9.04 -1.90 4.88
N LYS A 203 9.45 -3.17 4.88
CA LYS A 203 8.69 -4.34 5.40
C LYS A 203 7.26 -4.54 4.86
N GLU A 204 6.86 -3.83 3.82
CA GLU A 204 5.55 -3.96 3.19
C GLU A 204 5.56 -5.03 2.09
N ILE A 205 6.39 -4.83 1.06
CA ILE A 205 6.57 -5.76 -0.06
C ILE A 205 7.81 -6.64 0.17
N SER A 206 7.64 -7.96 0.04
CA SER A 206 8.71 -8.97 0.19
C SER A 206 9.22 -9.51 -1.14
N GLU A 207 8.34 -9.61 -2.13
CA GLU A 207 8.64 -10.20 -3.44
C GLU A 207 7.88 -9.44 -4.54
N ILE A 208 8.54 -9.23 -5.68
CA ILE A 208 7.96 -8.70 -6.91
C ILE A 208 8.29 -9.69 -8.03
N ALA A 209 7.32 -10.01 -8.88
CA ALA A 209 7.50 -10.99 -9.94
C ALA A 209 6.60 -10.72 -11.15
N TRP A 210 7.07 -11.12 -12.32
CA TRP A 210 6.25 -11.22 -13.53
C TRP A 210 5.46 -12.52 -13.52
N HIS A 211 4.13 -12.43 -13.58
CA HIS A 211 3.23 -13.59 -13.62
C HIS A 211 2.52 -13.66 -14.97
N ARG A 212 2.47 -14.85 -15.58
CA ARG A 212 1.76 -15.06 -16.86
C ARG A 212 0.25 -14.95 -16.63
N ILE A 213 -0.43 -14.18 -17.46
CA ILE A 213 -1.85 -13.83 -17.30
C ILE A 213 -2.75 -15.08 -17.42
N GLU A 214 -2.32 -16.10 -18.17
CA GLU A 214 -3.03 -17.37 -18.26
C GLU A 214 -2.98 -18.22 -16.97
N ASP A 215 -1.95 -18.03 -16.14
CA ASP A 215 -1.72 -18.72 -14.86
C ASP A 215 -2.40 -18.01 -13.67
N LEU A 216 -3.19 -16.97 -13.93
CA LEU A 216 -3.96 -16.24 -12.91
C LEU A 216 -5.38 -16.82 -12.73
N PRO A 217 -5.93 -16.85 -11.50
CA PRO A 217 -7.23 -17.45 -11.24
C PRO A 217 -8.36 -16.64 -11.85
N LYS A 218 -9.06 -17.22 -12.84
CA LYS A 218 -10.12 -16.55 -13.63
C LYS A 218 -11.48 -16.43 -12.92
N HIS A 219 -11.61 -17.06 -11.75
CA HIS A 219 -12.84 -17.16 -10.96
C HIS A 219 -12.53 -17.20 -9.45
N SER A 220 -13.46 -16.73 -8.63
CA SER A 220 -13.45 -17.00 -7.19
C SER A 220 -13.94 -18.41 -6.92
N ASN A 221 -13.13 -19.24 -6.27
CA ASN A 221 -13.52 -20.59 -5.85
C ASN A 221 -13.70 -20.62 -4.33
N GLU A 222 -14.95 -20.62 -3.86
CA GLU A 222 -15.30 -20.61 -2.43
C GLU A 222 -14.72 -21.80 -1.66
N SER A 223 -14.52 -22.94 -2.31
CA SER A 223 -14.08 -24.19 -1.68
C SER A 223 -12.56 -24.34 -1.53
N SER A 224 -11.73 -23.49 -2.14
CA SER A 224 -10.26 -23.65 -2.08
C SER A 224 -9.45 -22.40 -2.44
N HIS A 225 -9.28 -21.50 -1.45
CA HIS A 225 -8.12 -20.60 -1.31
C HIS A 225 -7.62 -19.87 -2.58
N ASN A 226 -8.42 -19.07 -3.32
CA ASN A 226 -7.97 -18.14 -4.39
C ASN A 226 -6.60 -18.44 -5.05
N ARG A 227 -6.42 -19.65 -5.59
CA ARG A 227 -5.12 -20.17 -6.02
C ARG A 227 -5.10 -20.29 -7.53
N GLY A 228 -4.02 -19.81 -8.16
CA GLY A 228 -3.76 -20.07 -9.57
C GLY A 228 -3.38 -21.54 -9.80
N PRO A 229 -3.28 -21.99 -11.06
CA PRO A 229 -2.83 -23.36 -11.40
C PRO A 229 -1.46 -23.72 -10.82
N THR A 230 -0.61 -22.72 -10.56
CA THR A 230 0.70 -22.83 -9.93
C THR A 230 0.66 -23.06 -8.40
N GLY A 231 -0.52 -23.05 -7.78
CA GLY A 231 -0.68 -23.18 -6.32
C GLY A 231 -0.37 -21.89 -5.53
N LEU A 232 0.04 -20.82 -6.20
CA LEU A 232 0.21 -19.48 -5.62
C LEU A 232 -1.15 -18.89 -5.24
N LYS A 233 -1.24 -18.25 -4.07
CA LYS A 233 -2.44 -17.52 -3.63
C LYS A 233 -2.48 -16.13 -4.26
N TYR A 234 -3.69 -15.68 -4.61
CA TYR A 234 -3.94 -14.35 -5.15
C TYR A 234 -5.06 -13.65 -4.36
N TYR A 235 -5.02 -12.32 -4.34
CA TYR A 235 -6.06 -11.50 -3.73
C TYR A 235 -6.52 -10.42 -4.71
N MET A 236 -7.84 -10.30 -4.93
CA MET A 236 -8.46 -9.28 -5.79
C MET A 236 -7.97 -9.22 -7.25
N VAL A 237 -7.47 -10.34 -7.78
CA VAL A 237 -6.99 -10.44 -9.17
C VAL A 237 -8.11 -10.84 -10.15
N TRP A 238 -8.89 -11.88 -9.80
CA TRP A 238 -9.90 -12.47 -10.68
C TRP A 238 -10.95 -11.50 -11.27
N PRO A 239 -11.41 -10.42 -10.59
CA PRO A 239 -12.41 -9.52 -11.16
C PRO A 239 -11.92 -8.80 -12.43
N PHE A 240 -10.61 -8.58 -12.53
CA PHE A 240 -9.98 -7.79 -13.60
C PHE A 240 -9.59 -8.63 -14.81
N LEU A 241 -9.40 -9.95 -14.69
CA LEU A 241 -8.78 -10.76 -15.74
C LEU A 241 -9.56 -10.84 -17.04
N ARG A 242 -10.90 -10.98 -16.98
CA ARG A 242 -11.72 -11.02 -18.21
C ARG A 242 -11.74 -9.67 -18.95
N PRO A 243 -12.01 -8.52 -18.28
CA PRO A 243 -11.86 -7.21 -18.91
C PRO A 243 -10.43 -6.93 -19.41
N LEU A 244 -9.40 -7.30 -18.64
CA LEU A 244 -8.00 -7.14 -19.02
C LEU A 244 -7.67 -7.90 -20.32
N GLN A 245 -8.09 -9.16 -20.44
CA GLN A 245 -7.89 -9.96 -21.65
C GLN A 245 -8.58 -9.32 -22.87
N ALA A 246 -9.80 -8.78 -22.70
CA ALA A 246 -10.48 -8.05 -23.77
C ALA A 246 -9.75 -6.75 -24.17
N TRP A 247 -9.21 -6.01 -23.20
CA TRP A 247 -8.41 -4.82 -23.45
C TRP A 247 -7.09 -5.17 -24.16
N ILE A 248 -6.40 -6.24 -23.76
CA ILE A 248 -5.15 -6.70 -24.40
C ILE A 248 -5.40 -7.08 -25.86
N VAL A 249 -6.45 -7.86 -26.16
CA VAL A 249 -6.79 -8.24 -27.55
C VAL A 249 -7.05 -7.01 -28.43
N LYS A 250 -7.59 -5.93 -27.87
CA LYS A 250 -7.85 -4.68 -28.60
C LYS A 250 -6.61 -3.80 -28.79
N ASN A 251 -5.70 -3.77 -27.81
CA ASN A 251 -4.63 -2.76 -27.73
C ASN A 251 -3.20 -3.31 -27.86
N ARG A 252 -2.98 -4.64 -27.89
CA ARG A 252 -1.65 -5.23 -28.10
C ARG A 252 -1.04 -4.70 -29.42
N PRO A 253 0.16 -4.10 -29.40
CA PRO A 253 0.82 -3.63 -30.61
C PRO A 253 1.01 -4.75 -31.63
N LEU A 254 0.86 -4.44 -32.91
CA LEU A 254 1.17 -5.36 -34.02
C LEU A 254 2.70 -5.45 -34.25
N ILE A 255 3.43 -5.92 -33.24
CA ILE A 255 4.87 -6.15 -33.31
C ILE A 255 5.11 -7.64 -33.54
N THR A 256 5.90 -7.95 -34.56
CA THR A 256 6.24 -9.30 -35.00
C THR A 256 6.86 -10.11 -33.85
N LEU A 257 6.23 -11.25 -33.55
CA LEU A 257 6.75 -12.25 -32.61
C LEU A 257 8.18 -12.66 -32.98
N LYS A 258 9.18 -12.12 -32.28
CA LYS A 258 10.46 -12.81 -32.13
C LYS A 258 10.18 -14.02 -31.25
N SER A 259 10.18 -15.19 -31.87
CA SER A 259 10.04 -16.48 -31.18
C SER A 259 11.19 -16.65 -30.19
N ASP A 260 10.93 -16.45 -28.89
CA ASP A 260 11.86 -16.83 -27.84
C ASP A 260 11.48 -18.18 -27.20
N ASN A 261 12.49 -18.95 -26.85
CA ASN A 261 12.38 -20.38 -26.60
C ASN A 261 12.10 -20.62 -25.10
N GLY A 262 10.82 -20.74 -24.77
CA GLY A 262 10.29 -20.48 -23.42
C GLY A 262 10.95 -21.22 -22.26
N SER A 263 11.43 -20.44 -21.28
CA SER A 263 11.66 -20.87 -19.91
C SER A 263 10.33 -20.90 -19.15
N LYS A 264 9.85 -22.10 -18.78
CA LYS A 264 8.60 -22.29 -18.04
C LYS A 264 8.77 -22.01 -16.53
N GLY A 265 9.11 -20.77 -16.18
CA GLY A 265 9.33 -20.34 -14.80
C GLY A 265 8.67 -18.99 -14.48
N VAL A 266 8.27 -18.81 -13.23
CA VAL A 266 7.97 -17.47 -12.68
C VAL A 266 9.31 -16.82 -12.35
N THR A 267 9.64 -15.70 -13.00
CA THR A 267 10.83 -14.90 -12.67
C THR A 267 10.56 -14.13 -11.38
N VAL A 268 11.01 -14.68 -10.25
CA VAL A 268 10.85 -14.06 -8.92
C VAL A 268 12.07 -13.23 -8.57
N TRP A 269 11.88 -11.92 -8.39
CA TRP A 269 12.91 -11.03 -7.88
C TRP A 269 12.81 -10.99 -6.34
N LYS A 270 13.93 -11.29 -5.67
CA LYS A 270 14.09 -11.06 -4.23
C LYS A 270 14.78 -9.71 -4.03
N ALA A 271 14.19 -8.85 -3.21
CA ALA A 271 14.79 -7.57 -2.87
C ALA A 271 16.13 -7.78 -2.12
N ASN A 272 17.21 -7.23 -2.66
CA ASN A 272 18.56 -7.26 -2.06
C ASN A 272 18.97 -5.83 -1.67
N THR A 273 19.24 -5.60 -0.39
CA THR A 273 19.69 -4.32 0.15
C THR A 273 21.22 -4.22 0.21
N SER A 274 21.88 -3.93 -0.91
CA SER A 274 23.25 -3.35 -0.97
C SER A 274 23.64 -3.01 -2.41
N GLY A 275 24.19 -1.81 -2.64
CA GLY A 275 24.50 -1.29 -3.99
C GLY A 275 25.99 -1.09 -4.31
N HIS A 276 26.22 -0.53 -5.51
CA HIS A 276 27.51 -0.28 -6.21
C HIS A 276 28.12 -1.55 -6.87
N THR A 277 28.48 -1.59 -8.16
CA THR A 277 29.05 -0.59 -9.10
C THR A 277 28.50 -0.81 -10.55
N THR A 278 28.63 0.04 -11.60
CA THR A 278 29.05 1.46 -11.82
C THR A 278 28.61 1.95 -13.23
N PHE A 279 28.48 3.28 -13.39
CA PHE A 279 28.47 4.13 -14.61
C PHE A 279 28.45 3.56 -16.05
N SER A 280 27.58 4.14 -16.89
CA SER A 280 27.98 4.95 -18.08
C SER A 280 26.80 5.79 -18.64
N THR A 281 27.07 7.04 -19.05
CA THR A 281 26.12 7.96 -19.73
C THR A 281 26.53 8.19 -21.20
N PRO A 282 25.59 8.49 -22.12
CA PRO A 282 25.37 9.89 -22.55
C PRO A 282 23.88 10.25 -22.84
N ILE A 283 23.36 11.37 -22.33
CA ILE A 283 23.19 12.70 -22.98
C ILE A 283 22.12 12.79 -24.09
N MET A 284 21.01 13.45 -23.71
CA MET A 284 20.04 14.31 -24.43
C MET A 284 20.05 14.44 -25.97
N VAL A 285 18.85 14.44 -26.56
CA VAL A 285 18.30 15.58 -27.33
C VAL A 285 16.79 15.69 -27.07
N SER A 286 16.28 16.89 -26.78
CA SER A 286 14.84 17.20 -26.66
C SER A 286 14.28 17.73 -27.99
N HIS A 287 12.98 17.51 -28.26
CA HIS A 287 12.17 18.42 -29.08
C HIS A 287 10.70 18.39 -28.64
N SER A 288 10.11 19.59 -28.54
CA SER A 288 8.76 19.87 -28.05
C SER A 288 7.75 20.07 -29.17
N VAL A 289 6.48 19.68 -28.97
CA VAL A 289 5.31 20.19 -29.72
C VAL A 289 4.13 20.38 -28.76
N THR A 290 3.31 21.42 -28.98
CA THR A 290 2.37 21.96 -27.99
C THR A 290 0.93 22.05 -28.53
N VAL A 291 -0.01 21.41 -27.80
CA VAL A 291 -1.44 21.76 -27.58
C VAL A 291 -2.40 22.02 -28.77
N VAL A 292 -3.55 21.32 -28.74
CA VAL A 292 -4.89 21.95 -28.85
C VAL A 292 -5.81 21.34 -27.77
N ALA A 293 -6.59 22.18 -27.08
CA ALA A 293 -7.50 21.78 -26.00
C ALA A 293 -8.96 21.60 -26.48
N VAL A 294 -9.76 20.83 -25.73
CA VAL A 294 -11.23 20.80 -25.83
C VAL A 294 -11.83 20.99 -24.43
N LYS A 295 -12.97 21.69 -24.37
CA LYS A 295 -13.56 22.29 -23.16
C LYS A 295 -14.38 21.32 -22.31
N GLU A 296 -14.48 21.67 -21.03
CA GLU A 296 -15.30 21.03 -19.99
C GLU A 296 -16.80 20.98 -20.32
N THR A 297 -17.54 20.10 -19.64
CA THR A 297 -18.89 20.44 -19.18
C THR A 297 -19.14 19.82 -17.81
N THR A 298 -19.42 20.68 -16.83
CA THR A 298 -19.78 20.31 -15.45
C THR A 298 -21.21 19.79 -15.35
N SER A 299 -21.44 18.82 -14.47
CA SER A 299 -22.76 18.65 -13.83
C SER A 299 -22.59 18.22 -12.38
N THR A 300 -23.06 19.07 -11.47
CA THR A 300 -23.03 18.86 -10.03
C THR A 300 -24.24 18.05 -9.58
N SER A 301 -24.00 16.96 -8.84
CA SER A 301 -25.01 16.38 -7.95
C SER A 301 -24.39 16.10 -6.59
N PHE A 302 -24.80 16.89 -5.58
CA PHE A 302 -24.49 16.60 -4.19
C PHE A 302 -25.13 15.26 -3.80
N VAL A 303 -24.34 14.36 -3.22
CA VAL A 303 -24.82 13.12 -2.60
C VAL A 303 -24.33 13.09 -1.15
N ASP A 304 -25.23 12.83 -0.22
CA ASP A 304 -25.00 12.99 1.22
C ASP A 304 -23.79 12.20 1.75
N LEU A 305 -22.83 12.91 2.37
CA LEU A 305 -21.73 12.27 3.10
C LEU A 305 -22.22 11.65 4.42
N PRO A 306 -21.93 10.36 4.70
CA PRO A 306 -22.28 9.72 5.97
C PRO A 306 -21.37 10.17 7.14
N GLY A 307 -21.67 11.35 7.71
CA GLY A 307 -21.03 11.88 8.93
C GLY A 307 -22.07 12.25 10.00
N LYS A 308 -22.40 11.32 10.90
CA LYS A 308 -23.37 11.56 12.01
C LYS A 308 -22.80 11.38 13.41
N SER A 309 -21.65 10.74 13.58
CA SER A 309 -21.00 10.68 14.90
C SER A 309 -20.23 11.97 15.16
N PHE A 310 -20.47 12.61 16.30
CA PHE A 310 -19.75 13.81 16.79
C PHE A 310 -19.68 15.00 15.81
N ARG A 311 -20.82 15.46 15.27
CA ARG A 311 -20.91 16.69 14.45
C ARG A 311 -20.39 17.99 15.09
N ASN A 312 -20.05 17.95 16.39
CA ASN A 312 -19.48 19.05 17.16
C ASN A 312 -18.09 18.70 17.74
N PHE A 313 -17.41 17.67 17.22
CA PHE A 313 -16.03 17.38 17.63
C PHE A 313 -15.11 18.54 17.28
N ARG A 314 -14.31 18.97 18.27
CA ARG A 314 -13.16 19.85 18.08
C ARG A 314 -12.04 19.31 18.94
N PHE A 315 -10.90 19.06 18.32
CA PHE A 315 -9.70 18.68 19.03
C PHE A 315 -9.06 19.94 19.62
N ASP A 316 -9.36 20.24 20.88
CA ASP A 316 -8.95 21.48 21.55
C ASP A 316 -7.46 21.40 21.98
N VAL A 317 -6.55 21.54 21.00
CA VAL A 317 -5.10 21.58 21.21
C VAL A 317 -4.73 22.63 22.29
N PRO A 318 -5.28 23.86 22.32
CA PRO A 318 -4.98 24.84 23.37
C PRO A 318 -5.30 24.35 24.79
N GLN A 319 -6.48 23.77 25.04
CA GLN A 319 -6.82 23.20 26.36
C GLN A 319 -5.93 22.00 26.70
N ILE A 320 -5.54 21.19 25.72
CA ILE A 320 -4.67 20.02 25.95
C ILE A 320 -3.26 20.48 26.33
N VAL A 321 -2.69 21.45 25.61
CA VAL A 321 -1.36 22.00 25.88
C VAL A 321 -1.31 22.73 27.23
N SER A 322 -2.39 23.39 27.66
CA SER A 322 -2.46 24.02 28.98
C SER A 322 -2.48 23.05 30.17
N HIS A 323 -2.52 21.74 29.92
CA HIS A 323 -2.39 20.68 30.93
C HIS A 323 -1.04 19.93 30.86
N ILE A 324 -0.15 20.36 29.96
CA ILE A 324 1.18 19.74 29.70
C ILE A 324 2.34 20.63 30.18
N VAL A 325 2.08 21.92 30.44
CA VAL A 325 3.02 22.93 30.98
C VAL A 325 2.93 23.03 32.50
#